data_AF-A0A1Y5PGN0-F1
#
_entry.id   AF-A0A1Y5PGN0-F1
#
_cell.length_a   1.000
_cell.length_b   1.000
_cell.length_c   1.000
_cell.angle_alpha   90.00
_cell.angle_beta   90.00
_cell.angle_gamma   90.00
#
_symmetry.space_group_name_H-M   'P 1'
#
loop_
_entity.id
_entity.type
_entity.pdbx_description
1 polymer ?
#
loop_
_entity_poly.entity_id
_entity_poly.type
_entity_poly.pdbx_seq_one_letter_code
_entity_poly.pdbx_strand_id
1 'polypeptide(L)'
;MTVTHHGGPGAPYPPAGVPTPGPPAASPPPGGPPGYDWRYAPPAPRRSKLLAVGVVVAILLAAAALVIGIVLLAQPVPTPPPASSATATSSATATGNTTDADRALCTAIGPLMGENDRFSNAYVDLGDPGSPARDAATPKFITDTQDWIRRIQPVVDKNPGVDPFFQRSLQRFIDDRHLLVVDLTPGPLTSYSKTLWQDSIGAYSGPLHLCDGLGVKW
;
A
#
# COMPACT_ATOMS: atom_id res chain seq x y z
N MET A 1 -5.90 14.10 61.64
CA MET A 1 -4.98 13.14 60.98
C MET A 1 -4.24 13.92 59.91
N THR A 2 -2.97 14.20 60.17
CA THR A 2 -2.13 15.13 59.40
C THR A 2 -1.02 14.31 58.79
N VAL A 3 -0.92 14.26 57.47
CA VAL A 3 0.13 13.51 56.75
C VAL A 3 1.17 14.49 56.25
N THR A 4 2.35 14.41 56.84
CA THR A 4 3.57 15.14 56.47
C THR A 4 4.32 14.36 55.40
N HIS A 5 4.53 14.96 54.22
CA HIS A 5 5.42 14.43 53.19
C HIS A 5 6.86 14.93 53.44
N HIS A 6 7.78 14.00 53.69
CA HIS A 6 9.23 14.27 53.73
C HIS A 6 9.83 14.12 52.31
N GLY A 7 10.38 15.22 51.79
CA GLY A 7 11.18 15.24 50.56
C GLY A 7 12.62 14.77 50.82
N GLY A 8 13.11 13.87 49.97
CA GLY A 8 14.51 13.45 49.91
C GLY A 8 15.31 14.27 48.88
N PRO A 9 16.60 14.52 49.10
CA PRO A 9 17.44 15.34 48.23
C PRO A 9 17.83 14.62 46.93
N GLY A 10 17.68 15.33 45.81
CA GLY A 10 18.02 14.87 44.47
C GLY A 10 19.54 14.71 44.25
N ALA A 11 19.90 13.66 43.51
CA ALA A 11 21.26 13.45 43.04
C ALA A 11 21.59 14.45 41.90
N PRO A 12 22.80 15.03 41.87
CA PRO A 12 23.23 15.93 40.80
C PRO A 12 23.51 15.16 39.50
N TYR A 13 22.97 15.68 38.39
CA TYR A 13 23.30 15.24 37.03
C TYR A 13 24.78 15.48 36.70
N PRO A 14 25.46 14.59 35.95
CA PRO A 14 26.80 14.84 35.46
C PRO A 14 26.82 15.93 34.36
N PRO A 15 27.88 16.76 34.29
CA PRO A 15 28.01 17.81 33.28
C PRO A 15 28.20 17.24 31.87
N ALA A 16 27.64 17.95 30.89
CA ALA A 16 27.71 17.62 29.47
C ALA A 16 29.17 17.48 28.99
N GLY A 17 29.46 16.33 28.38
CA GLY A 17 30.76 15.98 27.83
C GLY A 17 31.19 16.89 26.69
N VAL A 18 32.49 17.19 26.70
CA VAL A 18 33.25 17.93 25.69
C VAL A 18 33.17 17.22 24.33
N PRO A 19 32.99 17.93 23.20
CA PRO A 19 33.02 17.31 21.88
C PRO A 19 34.42 16.82 21.55
N THR A 20 34.56 15.53 21.23
CA THR A 20 35.79 14.98 20.66
C THR A 20 36.04 15.54 19.25
N PRO A 21 37.28 15.94 18.88
CA PRO A 21 37.59 16.35 17.52
C PRO A 21 37.40 15.16 16.56
N GLY A 22 36.50 15.32 15.58
CA GLY A 22 36.33 14.35 14.50
C GLY A 22 37.57 14.30 13.59
N PRO A 23 37.77 13.19 12.85
CA PRO A 23 38.88 13.05 11.91
C PRO A 23 38.84 14.14 10.82
N PRO A 24 39.99 14.50 10.23
CA PRO A 24 40.05 15.53 9.20
C PRO A 24 39.18 15.15 7.99
N ALA A 25 38.39 16.12 7.52
CA ALA A 25 37.51 15.94 6.37
C ALA A 25 38.33 15.62 5.11
N ALA A 26 38.00 14.53 4.44
CA ALA A 26 38.55 14.21 3.13
C ALA A 26 38.22 15.33 2.13
N SER A 27 39.21 15.73 1.33
CA SER A 27 39.04 16.76 0.30
C SER A 27 37.95 16.35 -0.70
N PRO A 28 37.08 17.30 -1.12
CA PRO A 28 36.03 16.99 -2.08
C PRO A 28 36.62 16.65 -3.46
N PRO A 29 36.02 15.71 -4.21
CA PRO A 29 36.40 15.44 -5.58
C PRO A 29 36.03 16.65 -6.48
N PRO A 30 36.87 16.98 -7.48
CA PRO A 30 36.60 18.10 -8.37
C PRO A 30 35.42 17.77 -9.30
N GLY A 31 34.42 18.67 -9.37
CA GLY A 31 33.45 18.70 -10.47
C GLY A 31 31.96 18.52 -10.13
N GLY A 32 31.52 18.68 -8.88
CA GLY A 32 30.09 18.66 -8.55
C GLY A 32 29.36 19.97 -8.92
N PRO A 33 28.10 19.92 -9.41
CA PRO A 33 27.28 21.11 -9.60
C PRO A 33 26.99 21.81 -8.25
N PRO A 34 26.86 23.15 -8.21
CA PRO A 34 26.66 23.89 -6.96
C PRO A 34 25.36 23.47 -6.28
N GLY A 35 25.46 22.98 -5.04
CA GLY A 35 24.32 22.56 -4.21
C GLY A 35 24.18 21.06 -3.96
N TYR A 36 25.07 20.22 -4.49
CA TYR A 36 25.05 18.77 -4.25
C TYR A 36 25.74 18.39 -2.93
N ASP A 37 24.99 17.84 -1.96
CA ASP A 37 25.55 17.25 -0.73
C ASP A 37 26.04 15.82 -0.99
N TRP A 38 27.36 15.65 -1.08
CA TRP A 38 28.03 14.36 -1.33
C TRP A 38 27.87 13.34 -0.19
N ARG A 39 27.30 13.74 0.97
CA ARG A 39 27.12 12.84 2.12
C ARG A 39 26.02 11.78 1.94
N TYR A 40 25.23 11.86 0.85
CA TYR A 40 24.15 10.93 0.52
C TYR A 40 24.34 10.18 -0.81
N ALA A 41 25.58 9.88 -1.20
CA ALA A 41 25.81 8.98 -2.33
C ALA A 41 25.52 7.51 -1.91
N PRO A 42 24.56 6.80 -2.52
CA PRO A 42 24.41 5.36 -2.30
C PRO A 42 25.66 4.63 -2.81
N PRO A 43 26.11 3.55 -2.15
CA PRO A 43 27.29 2.81 -2.59
C PRO A 43 27.07 2.24 -4.00
N ALA A 44 28.00 2.56 -4.91
CA ALA A 44 27.96 2.05 -6.28
C ALA A 44 27.98 0.50 -6.28
N PRO A 45 27.16 -0.16 -7.12
CA PRO A 45 27.14 -1.61 -7.20
C PRO A 45 28.48 -2.11 -7.78
N ARG A 46 29.26 -2.80 -6.93
CA ARG A 46 30.42 -3.59 -7.38
C ARG A 46 29.92 -4.74 -8.26
N ARG A 47 30.20 -4.67 -9.56
CA ARG A 47 30.04 -5.81 -10.48
C ARG A 47 31.05 -6.90 -10.13
N SER A 48 30.67 -7.84 -9.26
CA SER A 48 31.43 -9.06 -8.98
C SER A 48 30.93 -10.22 -9.85
N LYS A 49 31.84 -10.78 -10.65
CA LYS A 49 31.67 -11.99 -11.45
C LYS A 49 31.51 -13.21 -10.52
N LEU A 50 30.30 -13.49 -10.05
CA LEU A 50 29.99 -14.64 -9.16
C LEU A 50 28.68 -15.36 -9.52
N LEU A 51 28.30 -15.38 -10.81
CA LEU A 51 27.04 -15.99 -11.25
C LEU A 51 27.08 -17.52 -11.43
N ALA A 52 28.20 -18.20 -11.16
CA ALA A 52 28.29 -19.65 -11.34
C ALA A 52 28.12 -20.48 -10.04
N VAL A 53 28.26 -19.88 -8.85
CA VAL A 53 28.18 -20.62 -7.57
C VAL A 53 26.80 -20.56 -6.93
N GLY A 54 26.02 -19.50 -7.16
CA GLY A 54 24.71 -19.30 -6.51
C GLY A 54 23.62 -20.30 -6.93
N VAL A 55 23.68 -20.81 -8.17
CA VAL A 55 22.66 -21.74 -8.69
C VAL A 55 22.76 -23.11 -8.01
N VAL A 56 23.97 -23.59 -7.71
CA VAL A 56 24.17 -24.91 -7.06
C VAL A 56 23.67 -24.90 -5.61
N VAL A 57 23.88 -23.79 -4.88
CA VAL A 57 23.39 -23.63 -3.50
C VAL A 57 21.87 -23.54 -3.44
N ALA A 58 21.23 -22.85 -4.39
CA ALA A 58 19.78 -22.75 -4.46
C ALA A 58 19.12 -24.11 -4.76
N ILE A 59 19.72 -24.92 -5.64
CA ILE A 59 19.23 -26.27 -5.96
C ILE A 59 19.38 -27.22 -4.75
N LEU A 60 20.49 -27.14 -4.02
CA LEU A 60 20.71 -27.95 -2.81
C LEU A 60 19.76 -27.57 -1.66
N LEU A 61 19.48 -26.27 -1.47
CA LEU A 61 18.51 -25.82 -0.47
C LEU A 61 17.07 -26.24 -0.81
N ALA A 62 16.69 -26.20 -2.09
CA ALA A 62 15.37 -26.66 -2.53
C ALA A 62 15.16 -28.17 -2.31
N ALA A 63 16.19 -28.99 -2.55
CA ALA A 63 16.13 -30.43 -2.30
C ALA A 63 16.01 -30.77 -0.81
N ALA A 64 16.70 -30.05 0.08
CA ALA A 64 16.60 -30.26 1.53
C ALA A 64 15.21 -29.91 2.08
N ALA A 65 14.59 -28.81 1.61
CA ALA A 65 13.24 -28.42 2.02
C ALA A 65 12.18 -29.44 1.56
N LEU A 66 12.34 -30.03 0.37
CA LEU A 66 11.42 -31.03 -0.17
C LEU A 66 11.45 -32.33 0.64
N VAL A 67 12.63 -32.78 1.10
CA VAL A 67 12.76 -33.99 1.93
C VAL A 67 12.13 -33.78 3.32
N ILE A 68 12.29 -32.59 3.91
CA ILE A 68 11.67 -32.27 5.21
C ILE A 68 10.13 -32.24 5.10
N GLY A 69 9.59 -31.72 3.99
CA GLY A 69 8.14 -31.73 3.73
C GLY A 69 7.55 -33.14 3.61
N ILE A 70 8.27 -34.07 2.98
CA ILE A 70 7.81 -35.47 2.82
C ILE A 70 7.86 -36.22 4.16
N VAL A 71 8.88 -35.99 4.99
CA VAL A 71 9.00 -36.65 6.30
C VAL A 71 7.94 -36.17 7.30
N LEU A 72 7.54 -34.89 7.24
CA LEU A 72 6.48 -34.34 8.08
C LEU A 72 5.07 -34.84 7.72
N LEU A 73 4.84 -35.25 6.46
CA LEU A 73 3.57 -35.84 6.02
C LEU A 73 3.42 -37.31 6.45
N ALA A 74 4.51 -37.98 6.79
CA ALA A 74 4.52 -39.40 7.17
C ALA A 74 4.49 -39.66 8.68
N GLN A 75 4.48 -38.61 9.52
CA GLN A 75 4.45 -38.81 10.97
C GLN A 75 3.01 -38.99 11.49
N PRO A 76 2.72 -40.06 12.26
CA PRO A 76 1.47 -40.16 12.99
C PRO A 76 1.40 -39.06 14.05
N VAL A 77 0.31 -38.28 14.01
CA VAL A 77 0.06 -37.18 14.94
C VAL A 77 0.01 -37.71 16.38
N PRO A 78 0.82 -37.20 17.32
CA PRO A 78 0.66 -37.53 18.73
C PRO A 78 -0.63 -36.90 19.26
N THR A 79 -1.47 -37.72 19.89
CA THR A 79 -2.72 -37.33 20.53
C THR A 79 -2.46 -36.25 21.58
N PRO A 80 -3.10 -35.06 21.51
CA PRO A 80 -2.96 -34.07 22.57
C PRO A 80 -3.68 -34.57 23.84
N PRO A 81 -3.19 -34.24 25.05
CA PRO A 81 -3.95 -34.47 26.27
C PRO A 81 -5.26 -33.66 26.25
N PRO A 82 -6.33 -34.12 26.91
CA PRO A 82 -7.61 -33.40 26.92
C PRO A 82 -7.43 -32.05 27.63
N ALA A 83 -7.40 -30.97 26.86
CA ALA A 83 -7.50 -29.62 27.38
C ALA A 83 -8.97 -29.30 27.63
N SER A 84 -9.27 -28.89 28.87
CA SER A 84 -10.56 -28.41 29.34
C SER A 84 -11.21 -27.42 28.37
N SER A 85 -12.52 -27.53 28.21
CA SER A 85 -13.40 -26.68 27.40
C SER A 85 -13.25 -25.19 27.75
N ALA A 86 -12.25 -24.54 27.16
CA ALA A 86 -12.34 -23.13 26.86
C ALA A 86 -13.06 -23.04 25.51
N THR A 87 -14.26 -22.47 25.52
CA THR A 87 -14.97 -22.09 24.31
C THR A 87 -14.05 -21.17 23.52
N ALA A 88 -13.31 -21.73 22.57
CA ALA A 88 -12.79 -20.96 21.47
C ALA A 88 -14.05 -20.46 20.75
N THR A 89 -14.45 -19.23 21.04
CA THR A 89 -15.23 -18.45 20.09
C THR A 89 -14.32 -18.32 18.88
N SER A 90 -14.37 -19.33 18.00
CA SER A 90 -13.99 -19.15 16.62
C SER A 90 -14.80 -17.95 16.17
N SER A 91 -14.13 -16.83 15.96
CA SER A 91 -14.59 -15.80 15.02
C SER A 91 -14.61 -16.44 13.64
N ALA A 92 -15.49 -17.41 13.43
CA ALA A 92 -16.13 -17.62 12.16
C ALA A 92 -16.94 -16.35 11.95
N THR A 93 -16.29 -15.33 11.39
CA THR A 93 -17.01 -14.27 10.70
C THR A 93 -18.01 -15.00 9.82
N ALA A 94 -19.30 -14.77 10.07
CA ALA A 94 -20.34 -15.33 9.23
C ALA A 94 -20.04 -14.87 7.80
N THR A 95 -19.47 -15.76 6.99
CA THR A 95 -19.51 -15.66 5.53
C THR A 95 -20.96 -15.97 5.16
N GLY A 96 -21.87 -15.05 5.49
CA GLY A 96 -23.16 -15.01 4.82
C GLY A 96 -22.87 -14.96 3.34
N ASN A 97 -23.61 -15.71 2.54
CA ASN A 97 -23.49 -15.66 1.09
C ASN A 97 -23.81 -14.23 0.63
N THR A 98 -22.80 -13.40 0.41
CA THR A 98 -22.94 -11.98 -0.01
C THR A 98 -23.20 -11.85 -1.50
N THR A 99 -23.18 -12.95 -2.26
CA THR A 99 -23.25 -12.96 -3.73
C THR A 99 -24.35 -12.08 -4.31
N ASP A 100 -25.55 -12.09 -3.72
CA ASP A 100 -26.66 -11.28 -4.21
C ASP A 100 -26.46 -9.78 -3.91
N ALA A 101 -25.95 -9.45 -2.73
CA ALA A 101 -25.60 -8.07 -2.35
C ALA A 101 -24.45 -7.55 -3.21
N ASP A 102 -23.42 -8.37 -3.43
CA ASP A 102 -22.26 -8.03 -4.27
C ASP A 102 -22.71 -7.79 -5.71
N ARG A 103 -23.56 -8.66 -6.25
CA ARG A 103 -24.14 -8.49 -7.60
C ARG A 103 -24.97 -7.22 -7.70
N ALA A 104 -25.76 -6.90 -6.68
CA ALA A 104 -26.55 -5.68 -6.64
C ALA A 104 -25.65 -4.44 -6.66
N LEU A 105 -24.61 -4.39 -5.82
CA LEU A 105 -23.66 -3.28 -5.81
C LEU A 105 -22.90 -3.19 -7.14
N CYS A 106 -22.38 -4.30 -7.66
CA CYS A 106 -21.69 -4.33 -8.96
C CYS A 106 -22.57 -3.77 -10.08
N THR A 107 -23.84 -4.19 -10.15
CA THR A 107 -24.81 -3.68 -11.14
C THR A 107 -25.05 -2.19 -10.97
N ALA A 108 -25.13 -1.71 -9.72
CA ALA A 108 -25.38 -0.30 -9.43
C ALA A 108 -24.19 0.61 -9.75
N ILE A 109 -22.95 0.18 -9.46
CA ILE A 109 -21.74 0.98 -9.71
C ILE A 109 -21.23 0.86 -11.14
N GLY A 110 -21.55 -0.22 -11.87
CA GLY A 110 -21.00 -0.50 -13.20
C GLY A 110 -21.02 0.69 -14.17
N PRO A 111 -22.16 1.40 -14.36
CA PRO A 111 -22.20 2.58 -15.21
C PRO A 111 -21.27 3.72 -14.76
N LEU A 112 -21.12 3.92 -13.45
CA LEU A 112 -20.23 4.95 -12.87
C LEU A 112 -18.76 4.54 -12.97
N MET A 113 -18.43 3.26 -12.82
CA MET A 113 -17.08 2.74 -13.02
C MET A 113 -16.65 2.87 -14.49
N GLY A 114 -17.52 2.49 -15.43
CA GLY A 114 -17.27 2.69 -16.86
C GLY A 114 -17.16 4.16 -17.26
N GLU A 115 -17.88 5.06 -16.57
CA GLU A 115 -17.67 6.50 -16.75
C GLU A 115 -16.29 6.96 -16.27
N ASN A 116 -15.88 6.53 -15.08
CA ASN A 116 -14.54 6.81 -14.56
C ASN A 116 -13.44 6.35 -15.52
N ASP A 117 -13.58 5.15 -16.07
CA ASP A 117 -12.58 4.59 -16.97
C ASP A 117 -12.50 5.39 -18.27
N ARG A 118 -13.64 5.80 -18.83
CA ARG A 118 -13.66 6.64 -20.04
C ARG A 118 -12.91 7.94 -19.84
N PHE A 119 -13.21 8.73 -18.80
CA PHE A 119 -12.53 10.01 -18.63
C PHE A 119 -11.09 9.85 -18.12
N SER A 120 -10.79 8.80 -17.35
CA SER A 120 -9.43 8.53 -16.88
C SER A 120 -8.51 8.11 -18.02
N ASN A 121 -8.97 7.22 -18.90
CA ASN A 121 -8.22 6.81 -20.08
C ASN A 121 -8.06 7.98 -21.04
N ALA A 122 -9.13 8.74 -21.32
CA ALA A 122 -9.02 9.95 -22.14
C ALA A 122 -8.01 10.96 -21.59
N TYR A 123 -7.90 11.10 -20.26
CA TYR A 123 -6.90 11.97 -19.63
C TYR A 123 -5.47 11.41 -19.76
N VAL A 124 -5.30 10.09 -19.61
CA VAL A 124 -4.01 9.41 -19.77
C VAL A 124 -3.52 9.45 -21.22
N ASP A 125 -4.42 9.32 -22.19
CA ASP A 125 -4.13 9.30 -23.63
C ASP A 125 -3.60 10.65 -24.16
N LEU A 126 -3.72 11.74 -23.38
CA LEU A 126 -3.15 13.06 -23.72
C LEU A 126 -1.62 13.12 -23.54
N GLY A 127 -0.99 12.02 -23.15
CA GLY A 127 0.45 11.87 -23.04
C GLY A 127 0.95 11.96 -21.59
N ASP A 128 2.25 12.18 -21.43
CA ASP A 128 2.87 12.20 -20.12
C ASP A 128 2.39 13.37 -19.24
N PRO A 129 2.37 13.23 -17.90
CA PRO A 129 2.08 14.35 -17.03
C PRO A 129 3.06 15.52 -17.23
N GLY A 130 2.54 16.75 -17.28
CA GLY A 130 3.29 17.94 -17.67
C GLY A 130 3.33 18.20 -19.18
N SER A 131 2.70 17.37 -20.00
CA SER A 131 2.51 17.70 -21.42
C SER A 131 1.48 18.85 -21.57
N PRO A 132 1.61 19.73 -22.58
CA PRO A 132 0.65 20.82 -22.76
C PRO A 132 -0.81 20.37 -22.89
N ALA A 133 -1.05 19.24 -23.55
CA ALA A 133 -2.39 18.68 -23.72
C ALA A 133 -2.96 18.16 -22.39
N ARG A 134 -2.14 17.46 -21.59
CA ARG A 134 -2.55 16.90 -20.30
C ARG A 134 -2.75 17.99 -19.24
N ASP A 135 -1.89 19.01 -19.26
CA ASP A 135 -2.01 20.18 -18.40
C ASP A 135 -3.30 20.96 -18.68
N ALA A 136 -3.61 21.19 -19.95
CA ALA A 136 -4.86 21.86 -20.36
C ALA A 136 -6.12 21.07 -19.95
N ALA A 137 -6.06 19.73 -19.93
CA ALA A 137 -7.18 18.88 -19.53
C ALA A 137 -7.31 18.67 -18.02
N THR A 138 -6.28 19.00 -17.24
CA THR A 138 -6.24 18.72 -15.80
C THR A 138 -7.42 19.32 -15.01
N PRO A 139 -7.82 20.58 -15.22
CA PRO A 139 -9.00 21.13 -14.54
C PRO A 139 -10.31 20.36 -14.81
N LYS A 140 -10.47 19.85 -16.04
CA LYS A 140 -11.63 19.04 -16.41
C LYS A 140 -11.58 17.67 -15.71
N PHE A 141 -10.42 17.02 -15.73
CA PHE A 141 -10.22 15.73 -15.06
C PHE A 141 -10.51 15.80 -13.56
N ILE A 142 -10.08 16.87 -12.88
CA ILE A 142 -10.41 17.13 -11.47
C ILE A 142 -11.92 17.24 -11.28
N THR A 143 -12.57 18.09 -12.07
CA THR A 143 -14.02 18.34 -11.97
C THR A 143 -14.83 17.07 -12.22
N ASP A 144 -14.48 16.31 -13.27
CA ASP A 144 -15.15 15.04 -13.61
C ASP A 144 -14.97 14.01 -12.49
N THR A 145 -13.77 13.90 -11.92
CA THR A 145 -13.48 12.96 -10.82
C THR A 145 -14.25 13.32 -9.55
N GLN A 146 -14.31 14.61 -9.19
CA GLN A 146 -15.08 15.07 -8.02
C GLN A 146 -16.58 14.85 -8.20
N ASP A 147 -17.10 15.08 -9.41
CA ASP A 147 -18.51 14.79 -9.72
C ASP A 147 -18.81 13.29 -9.66
N TRP A 148 -17.90 12.46 -10.18
CA TRP A 148 -18.00 11.00 -10.07
C TRP A 148 -18.00 10.54 -8.59
N ILE A 149 -17.09 11.05 -7.75
CA ILE A 149 -17.04 10.76 -6.31
C ILE A 149 -18.39 11.07 -5.64
N ARG A 150 -18.94 12.28 -5.90
CA ARG A 150 -20.24 12.70 -5.35
C ARG A 150 -21.39 11.77 -5.75
N ARG A 151 -21.31 11.13 -6.93
CA ARG A 151 -22.35 10.23 -7.43
C ARG A 151 -22.15 8.78 -6.98
N ILE A 152 -20.92 8.30 -6.89
CA ILE A 152 -20.64 6.90 -6.54
C ILE A 152 -20.74 6.64 -5.04
N GLN A 153 -20.30 7.57 -4.19
CA GLN A 153 -20.31 7.36 -2.74
C GLN A 153 -21.72 7.01 -2.20
N PRO A 154 -22.80 7.73 -2.56
CA PRO A 154 -24.15 7.37 -2.11
C PRO A 154 -24.64 6.02 -2.64
N VAL A 155 -24.08 5.50 -3.74
CA VAL A 155 -24.42 4.16 -4.24
C VAL A 155 -23.75 3.11 -3.35
N VAL A 156 -22.48 3.30 -3.00
CA VAL A 156 -21.78 2.41 -2.07
C VAL A 156 -22.47 2.39 -0.70
N ASP A 157 -22.79 3.56 -0.15
CA ASP A 157 -23.40 3.70 1.18
C ASP A 157 -24.79 3.02 1.28
N LYS A 158 -25.53 2.96 0.18
CA LYS A 158 -26.88 2.36 0.11
C LYS A 158 -26.88 0.84 -0.02
N ASN A 159 -25.73 0.19 -0.16
CA ASN A 159 -25.61 -1.26 -0.31
C ASN A 159 -24.87 -1.88 0.89
N PRO A 160 -25.42 -1.78 2.12
CA PRO A 160 -24.85 -2.47 3.27
C PRO A 160 -25.04 -3.99 3.09
N GLY A 161 -24.06 -4.79 3.51
CA GLY A 161 -24.14 -6.26 3.47
C GLY A 161 -23.43 -6.93 2.28
N VAL A 162 -22.70 -6.16 1.48
CA VAL A 162 -21.70 -6.69 0.55
C VAL A 162 -20.52 -7.31 1.29
N ASP A 163 -19.71 -8.09 0.57
CA ASP A 163 -18.48 -8.64 1.10
C ASP A 163 -17.57 -7.52 1.69
N PRO A 164 -17.06 -7.67 2.92
CA PRO A 164 -16.25 -6.63 3.55
C PRO A 164 -14.94 -6.30 2.81
N PHE A 165 -14.38 -7.23 2.05
CA PHE A 165 -13.24 -6.93 1.19
C PHE A 165 -13.67 -6.15 -0.06
N PHE A 166 -14.81 -6.49 -0.68
CA PHE A 166 -15.37 -5.69 -1.77
C PHE A 166 -15.60 -4.24 -1.34
N GLN A 167 -16.31 -4.02 -0.23
CA GLN A 167 -16.59 -2.68 0.26
C GLN A 167 -15.32 -1.87 0.53
N ARG A 168 -14.35 -2.47 1.22
CA ARG A 168 -13.09 -1.78 1.58
C ARG A 168 -12.24 -1.46 0.36
N SER A 169 -12.15 -2.36 -0.62
CA SER A 169 -11.37 -2.13 -1.84
C SER A 169 -12.00 -1.03 -2.71
N LEU A 170 -13.32 -1.03 -2.86
CA LEU A 170 -14.04 0.03 -3.56
C LEU A 170 -13.92 1.38 -2.86
N GLN A 171 -14.09 1.41 -1.53
CA GLN A 171 -13.95 2.65 -0.76
C GLN A 171 -12.53 3.21 -0.87
N ARG A 172 -11.51 2.36 -0.74
CA ARG A 172 -10.11 2.76 -0.92
C ARG A 172 -9.88 3.38 -2.30
N PHE A 173 -10.43 2.79 -3.36
CA PHE A 173 -10.32 3.36 -4.70
C PHE A 173 -10.93 4.77 -4.77
N ILE A 174 -12.13 4.96 -4.23
CA ILE A 174 -12.80 6.27 -4.19
C ILE A 174 -11.97 7.30 -3.41
N ASP A 175 -11.46 6.89 -2.25
CA ASP A 175 -10.66 7.76 -1.38
C ASP A 175 -9.32 8.14 -2.03
N ASP A 176 -8.61 7.19 -2.64
CA ASP A 176 -7.34 7.44 -3.34
C ASP A 176 -7.56 8.40 -4.54
N ARG A 177 -8.69 8.28 -5.24
CA ARG A 177 -9.07 9.22 -6.32
C ARG A 177 -9.38 10.61 -5.78
N HIS A 178 -10.05 10.69 -4.65
CA HIS A 178 -10.31 11.96 -3.98
C HIS A 178 -8.99 12.64 -3.57
N LEU A 179 -8.11 11.90 -2.89
CA LEU A 179 -6.79 12.37 -2.46
C LEU A 179 -5.92 12.80 -3.63
N LEU A 180 -5.99 12.10 -4.77
CA LEU A 180 -5.26 12.49 -5.97
C LEU A 180 -5.70 13.87 -6.46
N VAL A 181 -7.02 14.11 -6.60
CA VAL A 181 -7.52 15.31 -7.29
C VAL A 181 -7.60 16.55 -6.40
N VAL A 182 -7.48 16.42 -5.07
CA VAL A 182 -7.37 17.59 -4.19
C VAL A 182 -6.04 18.33 -4.35
N ASP A 183 -4.96 17.60 -4.66
CA ASP A 183 -3.61 18.17 -4.81
C ASP A 183 -3.13 18.20 -6.27
N LEU A 184 -3.96 17.74 -7.22
CA LEU A 184 -3.58 17.70 -8.62
C LEU A 184 -3.58 19.11 -9.22
N THR A 185 -2.46 19.49 -9.81
CA THR A 185 -2.29 20.74 -10.57
C THR A 185 -1.68 20.46 -11.94
N PRO A 186 -1.91 21.33 -12.95
CA PRO A 186 -1.16 21.25 -14.21
C PRO A 186 0.36 21.24 -13.97
N GLY A 187 1.09 20.47 -14.77
CA GLY A 187 2.53 20.25 -14.68
C GLY A 187 2.91 18.80 -14.38
N PRO A 188 4.19 18.52 -14.17
CA PRO A 188 4.67 17.19 -13.80
C PRO A 188 4.03 16.70 -12.49
N LEU A 189 3.70 15.41 -12.41
CA LEU A 189 3.25 14.82 -11.14
C LEU A 189 4.36 14.86 -10.10
N THR A 190 3.99 15.23 -8.87
CA THR A 190 4.85 15.01 -7.71
C THR A 190 5.04 13.52 -7.46
N SER A 191 6.07 13.14 -6.68
CA SER A 191 6.24 11.75 -6.25
C SER A 191 5.01 11.22 -5.51
N TYR A 192 4.38 12.08 -4.70
CA TYR A 192 3.17 11.75 -3.94
C TYR A 192 1.98 11.46 -4.87
N SER A 193 1.68 12.36 -5.82
CA SER A 193 0.57 12.17 -6.77
C SER A 193 0.80 10.95 -7.68
N LYS A 194 2.05 10.66 -8.04
CA LYS A 194 2.41 9.46 -8.80
C LYS A 194 2.13 8.18 -8.00
N THR A 195 2.50 8.14 -6.73
CA THR A 195 2.21 7.01 -5.84
C THR A 195 0.71 6.85 -5.64
N LEU A 196 -0.02 7.91 -5.33
CA LEU A 196 -1.49 7.87 -5.21
C LEU A 196 -2.17 7.35 -6.48
N TRP A 197 -1.71 7.80 -7.65
CA TRP A 197 -2.21 7.26 -8.92
C TRP A 197 -2.01 5.75 -8.99
N GLN A 198 -0.79 5.26 -8.76
CA GLN A 198 -0.47 3.82 -8.83
C GLN A 198 -1.26 3.00 -7.79
N ASP A 199 -1.35 3.49 -6.56
CA ASP A 199 -2.11 2.84 -5.48
C ASP A 199 -3.61 2.77 -5.82
N SER A 200 -4.17 3.83 -6.40
CA SER A 200 -5.56 3.84 -6.84
C SER A 200 -5.85 2.78 -7.90
N ILE A 201 -4.93 2.55 -8.84
CA ILE A 201 -5.06 1.48 -9.85
C ILE A 201 -5.01 0.10 -9.19
N GLY A 202 -4.16 -0.07 -8.17
CA GLY A 202 -4.11 -1.29 -7.37
C GLY A 202 -5.39 -1.53 -6.57
N ALA A 203 -6.01 -0.49 -6.01
CA ALA A 203 -7.29 -0.60 -5.31
C ALA A 203 -8.45 -0.93 -6.26
N TYR A 204 -8.45 -0.33 -7.45
CA TYR A 204 -9.43 -0.54 -8.51
C TYR A 204 -9.53 -2.00 -8.97
N SER A 205 -8.43 -2.78 -8.92
CA SER A 205 -8.45 -4.18 -9.35
C SER A 205 -9.38 -5.06 -8.51
N GLY A 206 -9.59 -4.74 -7.24
CA GLY A 206 -10.48 -5.49 -6.36
C GLY A 206 -11.93 -5.52 -6.87
N PRO A 207 -12.59 -4.36 -6.96
CA PRO A 207 -13.93 -4.24 -7.55
C PRO A 207 -14.02 -4.81 -8.97
N LEU A 208 -13.02 -4.54 -9.81
CA LEU A 208 -13.02 -5.03 -11.20
C LEU A 208 -13.12 -6.55 -11.27
N HIS A 209 -12.20 -7.27 -10.61
CA HIS A 209 -12.17 -8.73 -10.68
C HIS A 209 -13.37 -9.38 -9.99
N LEU A 210 -13.84 -8.80 -8.89
CA LEU A 210 -15.00 -9.31 -8.18
C LEU A 210 -16.28 -9.17 -9.03
N CYS A 211 -16.51 -8.00 -9.62
CA CYS A 211 -17.69 -7.78 -10.44
C CYS A 211 -17.63 -8.56 -11.76
N ASP A 212 -16.45 -8.70 -12.38
CA ASP A 212 -16.26 -9.56 -13.56
C ASP A 212 -16.61 -11.02 -13.24
N GLY A 213 -16.18 -11.53 -12.08
CA GLY A 213 -16.55 -12.86 -11.58
C GLY A 213 -18.05 -13.04 -11.36
N LEU A 214 -18.79 -11.96 -11.18
CA LEU A 214 -20.25 -11.93 -11.09
C LEU A 214 -20.93 -11.64 -12.44
N GLY A 215 -20.17 -11.47 -13.52
CA GLY A 215 -20.69 -11.22 -14.87
C GLY A 215 -21.06 -9.75 -15.14
N VAL A 216 -20.64 -8.82 -14.29
CA VAL A 216 -20.81 -7.37 -14.49
C VAL A 216 -19.48 -6.77 -14.93
N LYS A 217 -19.47 -6.17 -16.12
CA LYS A 217 -18.30 -5.55 -16.75
C LYS A 217 -18.51 -4.07 -16.99
N TRP A 218 -17.42 -3.33 -17.09
CA TRP A 218 -17.39 -1.93 -17.52
C TRP A 218 -16.15 -1.63 -18.36
#